data_AF-A0A7X3WBI8-F1
#
_entry.id   AF-A0A7X3WBI8-F1
#
_cell.length_a   1.000
_cell.length_b   1.000
_cell.length_c   1.000
_cell.angle_alpha   90.00
_cell.angle_beta   90.00
_cell.angle_gamma   90.00
#
_symmetry.space_group_name_H-M   'P 1'
#
loop_
_entity.id
_entity.type
_entity.pdbx_description
1 polymer ?
#
loop_
_entity_poly.entity_id
_entity_poly.type
_entity_poly.pdbx_seq_one_letter_code
_entity_poly.pdbx_strand_id
1 'polypeptide(L)'
;MIVIISDLHLTDGTTGQTIKENAFRIFARRVRDMAIAASWRKGGRYQPIERIDILLLGDILDVLRSTAWLENDYGPRPWSDPDDLPYIGKLNDITTAILAHNEPSLTCLRNLAEPGGLLLPPPGGANGDPRPSAPGVPVEVGIHYMVGNHDWFYCIPGRSCQLLRRKVAAALGLVNDPEQPFPHELEESARIAGILREHGVRACHGDIYDPFNFSGSRDQPSLGDAIVIELLNRFPFEVRNRMGSLLPRTYIEGLRELDNVRPLAAASVWVDALLHEHGVSPMQAGKVKDTWNSLVDDFLGLDFIRDRGSMYNPFESVDKLEYALRFTRDVPLGLSGKLGAWWNRVTGDAADSYFAHAAREKAVEDLGARFVVYGHTHHHEIVPLDVPPGNGSRGAQVYFNAGTWRRVHRLARSSRSGRAFIAYDVMTYLAFFKDDERKGRPFACWSGALGEGPG
;
A
#
# COMPACT_ATOMS: atom_id res chain seq x y z
N MET A 1 20.16 11.75 -2.85
CA MET A 1 18.77 11.72 -2.33
C MET A 1 18.07 10.45 -2.74
N ILE A 2 17.36 9.82 -1.78
CA ILE A 2 16.37 8.78 -2.03
C ILE A 2 14.98 9.26 -1.58
N VAL A 3 13.93 8.91 -2.33
CA VAL A 3 12.52 9.12 -2.01
C VAL A 3 11.86 7.77 -1.83
N ILE A 4 11.05 7.59 -0.79
CA ILE A 4 10.33 6.33 -0.52
C ILE A 4 8.83 6.59 -0.49
N ILE A 5 8.09 5.77 -1.23
CA ILE A 5 6.61 5.70 -1.21
C ILE A 5 6.19 4.23 -1.11
N SER A 6 5.03 3.97 -0.54
CA SER A 6 4.49 2.63 -0.29
C SER A 6 2.97 2.66 -0.34
N ASP A 7 2.35 1.48 -0.42
CA ASP A 7 0.91 1.28 -0.31
C ASP A 7 0.10 2.19 -1.26
N LEU A 8 0.39 2.10 -2.56
CA LEU A 8 -0.36 2.80 -3.61
C LEU A 8 -1.65 2.06 -3.99
N HIS A 9 -1.65 0.73 -3.84
CA HIS A 9 -2.76 -0.18 -4.14
C HIS A 9 -3.46 0.13 -5.47
N LEU A 10 -2.70 0.23 -6.56
CA LEU A 10 -3.28 0.43 -7.88
C LEU A 10 -4.04 -0.85 -8.30
N THR A 11 -5.35 -0.73 -8.50
CA THR A 11 -6.25 -1.84 -8.87
C THR A 11 -6.60 -1.80 -10.36
N ASP A 12 -7.28 -2.82 -10.86
CA ASP A 12 -7.87 -2.87 -12.21
C ASP A 12 -9.19 -2.09 -12.34
N GLY A 13 -9.59 -1.37 -11.29
CA GLY A 13 -10.83 -0.60 -11.24
C GLY A 13 -12.09 -1.45 -11.04
N THR A 14 -11.96 -2.74 -10.70
CA THR A 14 -13.11 -3.62 -10.40
C THR A 14 -13.57 -3.57 -8.94
N THR A 15 -12.69 -3.17 -8.03
CA THR A 15 -12.99 -2.91 -6.60
C THR A 15 -12.98 -1.40 -6.31
N GLY A 16 -12.92 -0.97 -5.05
CA GLY A 16 -13.00 0.43 -4.65
C GLY A 16 -11.98 1.35 -5.33
N GLN A 17 -12.28 2.65 -5.34
CA GLN A 17 -11.48 3.68 -6.00
C GLN A 17 -10.06 3.76 -5.43
N THR A 18 -9.12 4.09 -6.31
CA THR A 18 -7.72 4.33 -6.00
C THR A 18 -7.36 5.80 -6.28
N ILE A 19 -6.15 6.19 -5.89
CA ILE A 19 -5.68 7.55 -6.11
C ILE A 19 -5.55 7.86 -7.61
N LYS A 20 -5.96 9.05 -8.02
CA LYS A 20 -5.99 9.46 -9.44
C LYS A 20 -4.66 10.03 -9.91
N GLU A 21 -4.47 10.09 -11.23
CA GLU A 21 -3.27 10.62 -11.91
C GLU A 21 -2.77 11.98 -11.36
N ASN A 22 -3.68 12.86 -10.94
CA ASN A 22 -3.32 14.17 -10.40
C ASN A 22 -2.40 14.07 -9.17
N ALA A 23 -2.52 13.04 -8.35
CA ALA A 23 -1.61 12.80 -7.23
C ALA A 23 -0.19 12.52 -7.71
N PHE A 24 -0.03 11.68 -8.73
CA PHE A 24 1.27 11.39 -9.35
C PHE A 24 1.89 12.64 -9.99
N ARG A 25 1.09 13.49 -10.64
CA ARG A 25 1.56 14.79 -11.16
C ARG A 25 2.00 15.75 -10.04
N ILE A 26 1.28 15.75 -8.90
CA ILE A 26 1.69 16.53 -7.72
C ILE A 26 3.01 15.98 -7.19
N PHE A 27 3.13 14.67 -6.99
CA PHE A 27 4.34 14.02 -6.53
C PHE A 27 5.53 14.31 -7.43
N ALA A 28 5.40 14.17 -8.76
CA ALA A 28 6.47 14.48 -9.71
C ALA A 28 6.99 15.93 -9.57
N ARG A 29 6.08 16.90 -9.39
CA ARG A 29 6.45 18.29 -9.09
C ARG A 29 7.17 18.42 -7.74
N ARG A 30 6.68 17.72 -6.72
CA ARG A 30 7.30 17.73 -5.38
C ARG A 30 8.67 17.09 -5.35
N VAL A 31 8.90 16.01 -6.09
CA VAL A 31 10.23 15.41 -6.26
C VAL A 31 11.19 16.41 -6.89
N ARG A 32 10.76 17.15 -7.92
CA ARG A 32 11.57 18.24 -8.52
C ARG A 32 11.87 19.36 -7.51
N ASP A 33 10.87 19.85 -6.79
CA ASP A 33 11.05 20.87 -5.75
C ASP A 33 12.06 20.41 -4.68
N MET A 34 11.94 19.14 -4.24
CA MET A 34 12.86 18.53 -3.29
C MET A 34 14.27 18.36 -3.85
N ALA A 35 14.41 18.02 -5.12
CA ALA A 35 15.71 17.90 -5.78
C ALA A 35 16.44 19.24 -5.88
N ILE A 36 15.74 20.32 -6.24
CA ILE A 36 16.27 21.70 -6.17
C ILE A 36 16.71 22.02 -4.74
N ALA A 37 15.87 21.67 -3.77
CA ALA A 37 16.15 21.92 -2.37
C ALA A 37 17.35 21.11 -1.83
N ALA A 38 17.50 19.85 -2.27
CA ALA A 38 18.61 18.96 -1.94
C ALA A 38 19.95 19.43 -2.52
N SER A 39 19.89 20.15 -3.64
CA SER A 39 21.06 20.69 -4.34
C SER A 39 21.73 21.86 -3.60
N TRP A 40 21.12 22.39 -2.53
CA TRP A 40 21.79 23.36 -1.67
C TRP A 40 22.66 22.65 -0.63
N ARG A 41 23.96 22.98 -0.65
CA ARG A 41 24.97 22.46 0.28
C ARG A 41 24.96 23.23 1.59
N LYS A 42 25.56 22.66 2.65
CA LYS A 42 25.58 23.30 3.98
C LYS A 42 26.26 24.68 3.98
N GLY A 43 27.26 24.87 3.11
CA GLY A 43 27.94 26.15 2.90
C GLY A 43 27.16 27.19 2.11
N GLY A 44 25.91 26.91 1.71
CA GLY A 44 25.09 27.82 0.93
C GLY A 44 25.38 27.81 -0.58
N ARG A 45 26.37 27.04 -1.04
CA ARG A 45 26.61 26.80 -2.46
C ARG A 45 25.52 25.91 -3.05
N TYR A 46 25.03 26.26 -4.24
CA TYR A 46 24.14 25.40 -4.99
C TYR A 46 24.95 24.50 -5.95
N GLN A 47 24.70 23.20 -5.84
CA GLN A 47 25.31 22.14 -6.63
C GLN A 47 24.23 21.09 -6.91
N PRO A 48 23.69 21.04 -8.13
CA PRO A 48 22.69 20.06 -8.53
C PRO A 48 23.05 18.65 -8.06
N ILE A 49 22.10 17.95 -7.46
CA ILE A 49 22.25 16.51 -7.24
C ILE A 49 22.27 15.80 -8.59
N GLU A 50 23.09 14.76 -8.70
CA GLU A 50 23.27 14.02 -9.95
C GLU A 50 22.23 12.90 -10.10
N ARG A 51 21.70 12.39 -8.97
CA ARG A 51 20.82 11.24 -8.94
C ARG A 51 19.74 11.33 -7.87
N ILE A 52 18.57 10.79 -8.21
CA ILE A 52 17.45 10.50 -7.32
C ILE A 52 17.10 9.03 -7.44
N ASP A 53 16.98 8.35 -6.31
CA ASP A 53 16.40 7.01 -6.27
C ASP A 53 14.99 7.10 -5.70
N ILE A 54 14.00 6.53 -6.38
CA ILE A 54 12.63 6.39 -5.88
C ILE A 54 12.43 4.92 -5.53
N LEU A 55 12.22 4.60 -4.27
CA LEU A 55 11.87 3.26 -3.82
C LEU A 55 10.36 3.14 -3.65
N LEU A 56 9.78 2.25 -4.44
CA LEU A 56 8.41 1.76 -4.32
C LEU A 56 8.44 0.57 -3.35
N LEU A 57 8.12 0.83 -2.08
CA LEU A 57 8.32 -0.09 -0.97
C LEU A 57 7.05 -0.93 -0.73
N GLY A 58 6.71 -1.83 -1.64
CA GLY A 58 5.59 -2.76 -1.52
C GLY A 58 4.20 -2.16 -1.66
N ASP A 59 3.24 -3.05 -1.92
CA ASP A 59 1.82 -2.78 -2.11
C ASP A 59 1.53 -1.67 -3.13
N ILE A 60 2.26 -1.72 -4.25
CA ILE A 60 2.16 -0.71 -5.31
C ILE A 60 1.02 -1.06 -6.25
N LEU A 61 1.02 -2.30 -6.74
CA LEU A 61 -0.07 -2.88 -7.51
C LEU A 61 -0.87 -3.78 -6.57
N ASP A 62 -2.18 -3.79 -6.70
CA ASP A 62 -3.02 -4.62 -5.83
C ASP A 62 -3.66 -5.75 -6.63
N VAL A 63 -2.92 -6.86 -6.73
CA VAL A 63 -3.34 -8.05 -7.48
C VAL A 63 -4.47 -8.76 -6.74
N LEU A 64 -4.49 -8.71 -5.41
CA LEU A 64 -5.53 -9.31 -4.58
C LEU A 64 -6.89 -8.63 -4.75
N ARG A 65 -6.91 -7.30 -4.96
CA ARG A 65 -8.12 -6.48 -5.13
C ARG A 65 -8.71 -6.46 -6.54
N SER A 66 -8.66 -7.60 -7.24
CA SER A 66 -9.34 -7.81 -8.52
C SER A 66 -10.55 -8.73 -8.38
N THR A 67 -11.70 -8.36 -8.96
CA THR A 67 -12.85 -9.27 -9.05
C THR A 67 -12.64 -10.39 -10.07
N ALA A 68 -11.57 -10.35 -10.87
CA ALA A 68 -11.27 -11.42 -11.83
C ALA A 68 -10.99 -12.76 -11.15
N TRP A 69 -10.56 -12.74 -9.88
CA TRP A 69 -10.48 -13.94 -9.04
C TRP A 69 -11.84 -14.62 -8.85
N LEU A 70 -12.94 -13.87 -8.90
CA LEU A 70 -14.29 -14.32 -8.57
C LEU A 70 -15.15 -14.67 -9.79
N GLU A 71 -14.63 -14.52 -11.01
CA GLU A 71 -15.37 -14.81 -12.25
C GLU A 71 -15.71 -16.29 -12.41
N ASN A 72 -14.93 -17.18 -11.79
CA ASN A 72 -15.15 -18.61 -11.77
C ASN A 72 -14.88 -19.14 -10.35
N ASP A 73 -15.89 -19.73 -9.73
CA ASP A 73 -15.81 -20.32 -8.39
C ASP A 73 -14.78 -21.46 -8.31
N TYR A 74 -14.57 -22.16 -9.43
CA TYR A 74 -13.55 -23.23 -9.57
C TYR A 74 -12.29 -22.73 -10.28
N GLY A 75 -12.17 -21.42 -10.48
CA GLY A 75 -10.99 -20.81 -11.06
C GLY A 75 -9.80 -20.82 -10.10
N PRO A 76 -8.59 -20.58 -10.62
CA PRO A 76 -7.41 -20.49 -9.78
C PRO A 76 -7.52 -19.35 -8.76
N ARG A 77 -6.85 -19.52 -7.62
CA ARG A 77 -6.72 -18.56 -6.51
C ARG A 77 -5.25 -18.37 -6.15
N PRO A 78 -4.87 -17.36 -5.34
CA PRO A 78 -3.49 -17.18 -4.88
C PRO A 78 -2.87 -18.41 -4.19
N TRP A 79 -3.70 -19.30 -3.65
CA TRP A 79 -3.28 -20.57 -3.03
C TRP A 79 -3.46 -21.80 -3.93
N SER A 80 -3.70 -21.62 -5.23
CA SER A 80 -3.57 -22.68 -6.23
C SER A 80 -2.10 -22.96 -6.55
N ASP A 81 -1.85 -24.02 -7.32
CA ASP A 81 -0.49 -24.36 -7.78
C ASP A 81 0.09 -23.20 -8.61
N PRO A 82 1.24 -22.61 -8.22
CA PRO A 82 1.84 -21.50 -8.94
C PRO A 82 2.37 -21.87 -10.33
N ASP A 83 2.58 -23.16 -10.61
CA ASP A 83 3.05 -23.65 -11.90
C ASP A 83 1.91 -23.95 -12.90
N ASP A 84 0.65 -23.87 -12.46
CA ASP A 84 -0.50 -24.13 -13.30
C ASP A 84 -0.72 -23.02 -14.34
N LEU A 85 -0.87 -23.41 -15.62
CA LEU A 85 -1.09 -22.48 -16.72
C LEU A 85 -2.33 -21.57 -16.53
N PRO A 86 -3.49 -22.08 -16.03
CA PRO A 86 -4.62 -21.22 -15.73
C PRO A 86 -4.32 -20.14 -14.66
N TYR A 87 -3.54 -20.49 -13.64
CA TYR A 87 -3.15 -19.55 -12.58
C TYR A 87 -2.26 -18.44 -13.14
N ILE A 88 -1.22 -18.81 -13.90
CA ILE A 88 -0.34 -17.88 -14.60
C ILE A 88 -1.14 -16.95 -15.54
N GLY A 89 -2.07 -17.52 -16.31
CA GLY A 89 -2.96 -16.77 -17.19
C GLY A 89 -3.77 -15.72 -16.42
N LYS A 90 -4.39 -16.13 -15.30
CA LYS A 90 -5.17 -15.23 -14.44
C LYS A 90 -4.32 -14.10 -13.87
N LEU A 91 -3.11 -14.39 -13.36
CA LEU A 91 -2.18 -13.36 -12.87
C LEU A 91 -1.78 -12.37 -13.96
N ASN A 92 -1.52 -12.86 -15.18
CA ASN A 92 -1.21 -12.02 -16.32
C ASN A 92 -2.36 -11.09 -16.70
N ASP A 93 -3.59 -11.60 -16.68
CA ASP A 93 -4.78 -10.82 -17.04
C ASP A 93 -5.03 -9.72 -16.01
N ILE A 94 -4.98 -10.06 -14.71
CA ILE A 94 -5.12 -9.10 -13.62
C ILE A 94 -4.03 -8.03 -13.68
N THR A 95 -2.76 -8.44 -13.79
CA THR A 95 -1.64 -7.49 -13.88
C THR A 95 -1.82 -6.58 -15.10
N THR A 96 -2.18 -7.14 -16.26
CA THR A 96 -2.40 -6.34 -17.47
C THR A 96 -3.55 -5.34 -17.30
N ALA A 97 -4.65 -5.75 -16.65
CA ALA A 97 -5.79 -4.88 -16.37
C ALA A 97 -5.43 -3.74 -15.40
N ILE A 98 -4.67 -4.04 -14.33
CA ILE A 98 -4.14 -3.03 -13.40
C ILE A 98 -3.28 -2.00 -14.16
N LEU A 99 -2.30 -2.46 -14.95
CA LEU A 99 -1.41 -1.57 -15.68
C LEU A 99 -2.18 -0.69 -16.66
N ALA A 100 -3.12 -1.27 -17.42
CA ALA A 100 -3.94 -0.54 -18.38
C ALA A 100 -4.86 0.50 -17.72
N HIS A 101 -5.50 0.14 -16.60
CA HIS A 101 -6.38 1.05 -15.85
C HIS A 101 -5.63 2.28 -15.31
N ASN A 102 -4.37 2.09 -14.91
CA ASN A 102 -3.56 3.11 -14.25
C ASN A 102 -2.54 3.79 -15.18
N GLU A 103 -2.54 3.51 -16.48
CA GLU A 103 -1.51 3.97 -17.42
C GLU A 103 -1.20 5.48 -17.34
N PRO A 104 -2.19 6.40 -17.16
CA PRO A 104 -1.87 7.82 -16.98
C PRO A 104 -1.02 8.11 -15.73
N SER A 105 -1.32 7.43 -14.62
CA SER A 105 -0.55 7.51 -13.37
C SER A 105 0.85 6.91 -13.54
N LEU A 106 0.95 5.75 -14.19
CA LEU A 106 2.23 5.07 -14.43
C LEU A 106 3.14 5.86 -15.38
N THR A 107 2.55 6.49 -16.40
CA THR A 107 3.25 7.41 -17.30
C THR A 107 3.90 8.55 -16.55
N CYS A 108 3.26 9.10 -15.51
CA CYS A 108 3.86 10.16 -14.70
C CYS A 108 5.15 9.69 -13.98
N LEU A 109 5.17 8.46 -13.45
CA LEU A 109 6.38 7.88 -12.84
C LEU A 109 7.45 7.61 -13.89
N ARG A 110 7.10 6.91 -14.98
CA ARG A 110 8.01 6.57 -16.06
C ARG A 110 8.67 7.82 -16.66
N ASN A 111 7.91 8.89 -16.87
CA ASN A 111 8.43 10.16 -17.36
C ASN A 111 9.48 10.81 -16.44
N LEU A 112 9.50 10.52 -15.14
CA LEU A 112 10.58 10.99 -14.25
C LEU A 112 11.89 10.25 -14.53
N ALA A 113 11.82 8.97 -14.88
CA ALA A 113 12.96 8.08 -15.13
C ALA A 113 13.56 8.24 -16.54
N GLU A 114 12.79 8.78 -17.50
CA GLU A 114 13.27 9.03 -18.86
C GLU A 114 14.45 10.03 -18.88
N PRO A 115 15.39 9.92 -19.84
CA PRO A 115 16.46 10.88 -20.02
C PRO A 115 15.93 12.32 -20.18
N GLY A 116 16.28 13.19 -19.23
CA GLY A 116 15.81 14.58 -19.21
C GLY A 116 14.40 14.77 -18.63
N GLY A 117 13.78 13.73 -18.08
CA GLY A 117 12.49 13.78 -17.37
C GLY A 117 12.50 14.71 -16.16
N LEU A 118 13.65 14.80 -15.49
CA LEU A 118 13.90 15.77 -14.42
C LEU A 118 15.13 16.62 -14.75
N LEU A 119 14.89 17.93 -14.84
CA LEU A 119 15.91 18.94 -15.07
C LEU A 119 16.01 19.86 -13.85
N LEU A 120 17.23 20.16 -13.44
CA LEU A 120 17.53 21.14 -12.40
C LEU A 120 18.20 22.39 -12.99
N PRO A 121 18.00 23.58 -12.39
CA PRO A 121 18.78 24.75 -12.78
C PRO A 121 20.28 24.46 -12.69
N PRO A 122 21.12 24.90 -13.65
CA PRO A 122 22.56 24.82 -13.52
C PRO A 122 23.07 25.82 -12.46
N PRO A 123 24.22 25.55 -11.83
CA PRO A 123 24.87 26.52 -10.95
C PRO A 123 25.40 27.71 -11.76
N GLY A 124 25.52 28.88 -11.14
CA GLY A 124 25.99 30.12 -11.76
C GLY A 124 26.76 31.05 -10.83
N GLY A 125 27.49 32.01 -11.41
CA GLY A 125 28.28 33.00 -10.65
C GLY A 125 29.39 32.41 -9.78
N ALA A 126 30.03 33.24 -8.96
CA ALA A 126 31.09 32.82 -8.05
C ALA A 126 30.58 32.03 -6.83
N ASN A 127 29.33 32.27 -6.41
CA ASN A 127 28.70 31.62 -5.25
C ASN A 127 27.91 30.35 -5.60
N GLY A 128 27.78 30.03 -6.89
CA GLY A 128 27.10 28.84 -7.39
C GLY A 128 25.57 28.94 -7.47
N ASP A 129 24.97 30.13 -7.31
CA ASP A 129 23.52 30.33 -7.30
C ASP A 129 22.81 29.69 -8.51
N PRO A 130 21.60 29.13 -8.34
CA PRO A 130 20.87 28.50 -9.43
C PRO A 130 20.51 29.53 -10.51
N ARG A 131 20.54 29.10 -11.79
CA ARG A 131 20.11 29.90 -12.94
C ARG A 131 18.85 29.30 -13.57
N PRO A 132 17.63 29.62 -13.09
CA PRO A 132 16.39 28.98 -13.55
C PRO A 132 16.08 29.20 -15.04
N SER A 133 16.58 30.29 -15.61
CA SER A 133 16.36 30.66 -17.01
C SER A 133 17.35 30.02 -17.99
N ALA A 134 18.38 29.31 -17.50
CA ALA A 134 19.34 28.61 -18.34
C ALA A 134 18.88 27.17 -18.65
N PRO A 135 19.38 26.53 -19.72
CA PRO A 135 19.12 25.12 -19.98
C PRO A 135 19.43 24.26 -18.75
N GLY A 136 18.47 23.43 -18.35
CA GLY A 136 18.58 22.61 -17.16
C GLY A 136 19.63 21.50 -17.29
N VAL A 137 20.17 21.08 -16.15
CA VAL A 137 21.04 19.91 -16.03
C VAL A 137 20.17 18.70 -15.76
N PRO A 138 20.31 17.59 -16.51
CA PRO A 138 19.57 16.37 -16.26
C PRO A 138 19.99 15.72 -14.95
N VAL A 139 19.04 15.07 -14.29
CA VAL A 139 19.26 14.25 -13.09
C VAL A 139 18.86 12.83 -13.42
N GLU A 140 19.72 11.86 -13.07
CA GLU A 140 19.39 10.45 -13.19
C GLU A 140 18.30 10.09 -12.17
N VAL A 141 17.20 9.49 -12.62
CA VAL A 141 16.14 9.01 -11.73
C VAL A 141 16.02 7.49 -11.89
N GLY A 142 16.37 6.76 -10.83
CA GLY A 142 16.18 5.31 -10.76
C GLY A 142 14.95 4.95 -9.94
N ILE A 143 13.99 4.23 -10.52
CA ILE A 143 12.80 3.74 -9.80
C ILE A 143 13.02 2.27 -9.45
N HIS A 144 13.00 1.97 -8.15
CA HIS A 144 13.22 0.65 -7.59
C HIS A 144 11.94 0.11 -6.99
N TYR A 145 11.75 -1.20 -7.05
CA TYR A 145 10.58 -1.88 -6.53
C TYR A 145 10.98 -2.94 -5.51
N MET A 146 10.29 -2.94 -4.38
CA MET A 146 10.21 -4.06 -3.45
C MET A 146 8.75 -4.51 -3.33
N VAL A 147 8.49 -5.80 -3.14
CA VAL A 147 7.12 -6.32 -2.94
C VAL A 147 6.67 -6.16 -1.49
N GLY A 148 5.36 -6.05 -1.30
CA GLY A 148 4.63 -6.21 -0.05
C GLY A 148 3.68 -7.41 -0.13
N ASN A 149 2.63 -7.43 0.68
CA ASN A 149 1.68 -8.54 0.76
C ASN A 149 0.56 -8.49 -0.29
N HIS A 150 0.37 -7.41 -1.05
CA HIS A 150 -0.63 -7.34 -2.13
C HIS A 150 -0.06 -7.60 -3.54
N ASP A 151 1.26 -7.54 -3.69
CA ASP A 151 1.99 -7.72 -4.95
C ASP A 151 3.11 -8.78 -4.87
N TRP A 152 3.10 -9.63 -3.84
CA TRP A 152 4.08 -10.69 -3.62
C TRP A 152 4.22 -11.66 -4.81
N PHE A 153 3.22 -11.76 -5.68
CA PHE A 153 3.29 -12.55 -6.91
C PHE A 153 4.53 -12.24 -7.77
N TYR A 154 5.08 -11.02 -7.68
CA TYR A 154 6.26 -10.62 -8.42
C TYR A 154 7.58 -11.10 -7.81
N CYS A 155 7.59 -11.63 -6.58
CA CYS A 155 8.74 -12.31 -5.98
C CYS A 155 8.78 -13.82 -6.25
N ILE A 156 7.76 -14.39 -6.93
CA ILE A 156 7.77 -15.81 -7.30
C ILE A 156 8.80 -16.06 -8.43
N PRO A 157 9.71 -17.04 -8.28
CA PRO A 157 10.67 -17.39 -9.33
C PRO A 157 10.00 -18.03 -10.55
N GLY A 158 10.77 -18.24 -11.63
CA GLY A 158 10.30 -18.94 -12.84
C GLY A 158 9.95 -18.04 -14.03
N ARG A 159 9.86 -18.68 -15.21
CA ARG A 159 9.76 -17.99 -16.52
C ARG A 159 8.43 -17.26 -16.71
N SER A 160 7.34 -17.82 -16.20
CA SER A 160 6.01 -17.21 -16.30
C SER A 160 5.93 -15.90 -15.50
N CYS A 161 6.44 -15.91 -14.26
CA CYS A 161 6.52 -14.73 -13.40
C CYS A 161 7.55 -13.71 -13.92
N GLN A 162 8.61 -14.15 -14.60
CA GLN A 162 9.56 -13.26 -15.30
C GLN A 162 8.86 -12.39 -16.36
N LEU A 163 7.94 -12.96 -17.15
CA LEU A 163 7.19 -12.16 -18.13
C LEU A 163 6.31 -11.10 -17.46
N LEU A 164 5.71 -11.41 -16.32
CA LEU A 164 4.95 -10.44 -15.51
C LEU A 164 5.85 -9.31 -15.03
N ARG A 165 7.01 -9.63 -14.44
CA ARG A 165 8.00 -8.64 -13.98
C ARG A 165 8.48 -7.74 -15.10
N ARG A 166 8.73 -8.27 -16.31
CA ARG A 166 9.08 -7.44 -17.48
C ARG A 166 7.99 -6.43 -17.82
N LYS A 167 6.71 -6.83 -17.77
CA LYS A 167 5.58 -5.91 -18.00
C LYS A 167 5.52 -4.82 -16.94
N VAL A 168 5.64 -5.21 -15.67
CA VAL A 168 5.61 -4.27 -14.54
C VAL A 168 6.79 -3.29 -14.60
N ALA A 169 8.00 -3.80 -14.87
CA ALA A 169 9.20 -2.99 -15.02
C ALA A 169 9.09 -1.98 -16.16
N ALA A 170 8.59 -2.40 -17.32
CA ALA A 170 8.37 -1.50 -18.45
C ALA A 170 7.31 -0.43 -18.15
N ALA A 171 6.19 -0.82 -17.53
CA ALA A 171 5.09 0.10 -17.27
C ALA A 171 5.48 1.19 -16.24
N LEU A 172 6.18 0.82 -15.18
CA LEU A 172 6.60 1.72 -14.11
C LEU A 172 7.93 2.46 -14.38
N GLY A 173 8.71 2.02 -15.38
CA GLY A 173 10.05 2.54 -15.63
C GLY A 173 11.08 2.09 -14.59
N LEU A 174 10.99 0.82 -14.15
CA LEU A 174 11.84 0.29 -13.09
C LEU A 174 13.28 0.02 -13.58
N VAL A 175 14.24 0.22 -12.69
CA VAL A 175 15.65 -0.18 -12.90
C VAL A 175 15.97 -1.55 -12.31
N ASN A 176 14.99 -2.22 -11.71
CA ASN A 176 15.10 -3.62 -11.29
C ASN A 176 15.46 -4.51 -12.49
N ASP A 177 16.24 -5.57 -12.25
CA ASP A 177 16.43 -6.63 -13.25
C ASP A 177 15.15 -7.49 -13.28
N PRO A 178 14.34 -7.44 -14.36
CA PRO A 178 13.10 -8.21 -14.42
C PRO A 178 13.34 -9.72 -14.57
N GLU A 179 14.58 -10.13 -14.86
CA GLU A 179 14.96 -11.53 -14.92
C GLU A 179 15.01 -12.17 -13.52
N GLN A 180 15.25 -11.37 -12.48
CA GLN A 180 15.24 -11.79 -11.09
C GLN A 180 13.87 -11.50 -10.44
N PRO A 181 13.45 -12.29 -9.44
CA PRO A 181 12.34 -11.92 -8.57
C PRO A 181 12.49 -10.50 -8.01
N PHE A 182 11.38 -9.78 -7.90
CA PHE A 182 11.43 -8.51 -7.18
C PHE A 182 11.66 -8.77 -5.69
N PRO A 183 12.56 -8.00 -5.04
CA PRO A 183 12.95 -8.24 -3.67
C PRO A 183 11.80 -7.92 -2.70
N HIS A 184 11.62 -8.76 -1.68
CA HIS A 184 10.83 -8.48 -0.48
C HIS A 184 11.74 -7.98 0.65
N GLU A 185 12.93 -8.58 0.75
CA GLU A 185 13.96 -8.21 1.74
C GLU A 185 15.16 -7.53 1.09
N LEU A 186 15.96 -6.82 1.89
CA LEU A 186 17.08 -6.03 1.37
C LEU A 186 18.23 -6.89 0.84
N GLU A 187 18.44 -8.04 1.46
CA GLU A 187 19.49 -9.00 1.12
C GLU A 187 19.34 -9.54 -0.30
N GLU A 188 18.12 -9.50 -0.86
CA GLU A 188 17.78 -9.98 -2.19
C GLU A 188 18.17 -8.98 -3.30
N SER A 189 18.53 -7.74 -2.94
CA SER A 189 18.98 -6.72 -3.90
C SER A 189 20.15 -5.89 -3.37
N ALA A 190 21.37 -6.29 -3.77
CA ALA A 190 22.59 -5.55 -3.45
C ALA A 190 22.54 -4.08 -3.90
N ARG A 191 21.82 -3.77 -4.99
CA ARG A 191 21.63 -2.39 -5.48
C ARG A 191 20.80 -1.56 -4.49
N ILE A 192 19.63 -2.05 -4.09
CA ILE A 192 18.74 -1.35 -3.15
C ILE A 192 19.41 -1.24 -1.78
N ALA A 193 20.02 -2.32 -1.30
CA ALA A 193 20.76 -2.32 -0.03
C ALA A 193 21.92 -1.32 -0.02
N GLY A 194 22.64 -1.14 -1.14
CA GLY A 194 23.68 -0.14 -1.28
C GLY A 194 23.13 1.30 -1.18
N ILE A 195 22.08 1.60 -1.95
CA ILE A 195 21.45 2.93 -1.96
C ILE A 195 20.93 3.30 -0.57
N LEU A 196 20.22 2.39 0.10
CA LEU A 196 19.67 2.65 1.43
C LEU A 196 20.79 2.88 2.46
N ARG A 197 21.87 2.10 2.40
CA ARG A 197 23.04 2.26 3.27
C ARG A 197 23.73 3.60 3.09
N GLU A 198 23.88 4.09 1.85
CA GLU A 198 24.43 5.44 1.59
C GLU A 198 23.63 6.55 2.25
N HIS A 199 22.33 6.33 2.48
CA HIS A 199 21.43 7.30 3.12
C HIS A 199 21.18 6.98 4.60
N GLY A 200 21.82 5.95 5.16
CA GLY A 200 21.62 5.50 6.53
C GLY A 200 20.20 4.98 6.80
N VAL A 201 19.56 4.39 5.80
CA VAL A 201 18.17 3.90 5.87
C VAL A 201 18.16 2.36 5.91
N ARG A 202 17.27 1.78 6.72
CA ARG A 202 16.77 0.40 6.63
C ARG A 202 15.31 0.49 6.23
N ALA A 203 14.89 -0.25 5.20
CA ALA A 203 13.51 -0.28 4.75
C ALA A 203 13.06 -1.72 4.47
N CYS A 204 11.81 -2.02 4.77
CA CYS A 204 11.06 -3.19 4.29
C CYS A 204 9.57 -2.83 4.29
N HIS A 205 8.71 -3.64 3.68
CA HIS A 205 7.27 -3.36 3.70
C HIS A 205 6.70 -3.41 5.13
N GLY A 206 7.11 -4.41 5.91
CA GLY A 206 6.71 -4.59 7.31
C GLY A 206 5.59 -5.62 7.51
N ASP A 207 5.06 -6.21 6.44
CA ASP A 207 4.08 -7.30 6.45
C ASP A 207 4.57 -8.54 7.23
N ILE A 208 5.89 -8.73 7.34
CA ILE A 208 6.50 -9.79 8.16
C ILE A 208 6.09 -9.77 9.64
N TYR A 209 5.66 -8.61 10.15
CA TYR A 209 5.20 -8.45 11.52
C TYR A 209 3.69 -8.64 11.68
N ASP A 210 2.97 -8.84 10.56
CA ASP A 210 1.55 -9.13 10.54
C ASP A 210 1.29 -10.63 10.31
N PRO A 211 0.84 -11.37 11.34
CA PRO A 211 0.57 -12.81 11.22
C PRO A 211 -0.60 -13.15 10.29
N PHE A 212 -1.43 -12.19 9.90
CA PHE A 212 -2.49 -12.40 8.90
C PHE A 212 -1.94 -12.31 7.48
N ASN A 213 -1.02 -11.39 7.26
CA ASN A 213 -0.52 -11.04 5.93
C ASN A 213 0.81 -11.70 5.57
N PHE A 214 1.48 -12.38 6.50
CA PHE A 214 2.72 -13.12 6.24
C PHE A 214 2.69 -14.55 6.80
N SER A 215 3.06 -15.54 5.97
CA SER A 215 3.03 -16.97 6.32
C SER A 215 4.41 -17.61 6.41
N GLY A 216 5.44 -16.86 6.79
CA GLY A 216 6.81 -17.35 6.99
C GLY A 216 7.72 -17.21 5.78
N SER A 217 7.17 -17.18 4.57
CA SER A 217 7.86 -16.84 3.33
C SER A 217 6.98 -15.98 2.45
N ARG A 218 7.55 -15.01 1.74
CA ARG A 218 6.75 -14.06 0.95
C ARG A 218 6.21 -14.65 -0.35
N ASP A 219 6.86 -15.66 -0.90
CA ASP A 219 6.40 -16.40 -2.08
C ASP A 219 5.21 -17.34 -1.82
N GLN A 220 4.49 -17.12 -0.71
CA GLN A 220 3.33 -17.90 -0.30
C GLN A 220 2.13 -17.00 0.02
N PRO A 221 0.91 -17.51 -0.23
CA PRO A 221 -0.32 -16.81 0.11
C PRO A 221 -0.51 -16.74 1.63
N SER A 222 -1.15 -15.68 2.10
CA SER A 222 -1.47 -15.47 3.51
C SER A 222 -2.96 -15.71 3.84
N LEU A 223 -3.33 -15.66 5.12
CA LEU A 223 -4.74 -15.66 5.52
C LEU A 223 -5.44 -14.37 5.04
N GLY A 224 -4.72 -13.25 5.06
CA GLY A 224 -5.15 -11.96 4.54
C GLY A 224 -5.58 -12.04 3.07
N ASP A 225 -4.83 -12.76 2.23
CA ASP A 225 -5.14 -12.93 0.80
C ASP A 225 -6.53 -13.54 0.59
N ALA A 226 -6.84 -14.60 1.35
CA ALA A 226 -8.14 -15.25 1.29
C ALA A 226 -9.25 -14.37 1.83
N ILE A 227 -9.01 -13.59 2.89
CA ILE A 227 -10.00 -12.64 3.42
C ILE A 227 -10.31 -11.53 2.40
N VAL A 228 -9.27 -10.96 1.77
CA VAL A 228 -9.43 -9.92 0.74
C VAL A 228 -10.27 -10.45 -0.42
N ILE A 229 -9.96 -11.64 -0.93
CA ILE A 229 -10.65 -12.18 -2.11
C ILE A 229 -12.05 -12.70 -1.76
N GLU A 230 -12.16 -13.62 -0.79
CA GLU A 230 -13.37 -14.42 -0.56
C GLU A 230 -14.39 -13.74 0.35
N LEU A 231 -14.00 -12.70 1.10
CA LEU A 231 -14.91 -11.91 1.91
C LEU A 231 -15.04 -10.48 1.37
N LEU A 232 -13.96 -9.71 1.36
CA LEU A 232 -14.03 -8.27 1.06
C LEU A 232 -14.43 -7.98 -0.39
N ASN A 233 -13.78 -8.63 -1.36
CA ASN A 233 -14.10 -8.44 -2.77
C ASN A 233 -15.39 -9.18 -3.16
N ARG A 234 -15.59 -10.38 -2.59
CA ARG A 234 -16.73 -11.23 -2.93
C ARG A 234 -18.05 -10.67 -2.41
N PHE A 235 -18.05 -9.96 -1.29
CA PHE A 235 -19.29 -9.42 -0.72
C PHE A 235 -20.01 -8.43 -1.66
N PRO A 236 -19.39 -7.33 -2.14
CA PRO A 236 -20.03 -6.44 -3.12
C PRO A 236 -20.37 -7.15 -4.43
N PHE A 237 -19.50 -8.07 -4.89
CA PHE A 237 -19.72 -8.86 -6.10
C PHE A 237 -21.00 -9.71 -5.99
N GLU A 238 -21.18 -10.42 -4.88
CA GLU A 238 -22.30 -11.33 -4.66
C GLU A 238 -23.60 -10.59 -4.37
N VAL A 239 -23.54 -9.48 -3.61
CA VAL A 239 -24.71 -8.61 -3.42
C VAL A 239 -25.20 -8.07 -4.76
N ARG A 240 -24.29 -7.65 -5.65
CA ARG A 240 -24.67 -7.23 -7.01
C ARG A 240 -25.31 -8.37 -7.81
N ASN A 241 -24.74 -9.57 -7.76
CA ASN A 241 -25.27 -10.71 -8.53
C ASN A 241 -26.66 -11.15 -8.04
N ARG A 242 -26.87 -11.22 -6.72
CA ARG A 242 -28.14 -11.66 -6.12
C ARG A 242 -29.22 -10.58 -6.10
N MET A 243 -28.82 -9.31 -5.98
CA MET A 243 -29.73 -8.21 -5.63
C MET A 243 -29.56 -6.95 -6.48
N GLY A 244 -28.75 -6.97 -7.55
CA GLY A 244 -28.43 -5.77 -8.33
C GLY A 244 -29.62 -5.08 -9.01
N SER A 245 -30.71 -5.81 -9.30
CA SER A 245 -31.97 -5.22 -9.80
C SER A 245 -32.88 -4.68 -8.69
N LEU A 246 -32.60 -5.05 -7.43
CA LEU A 246 -33.41 -4.72 -6.27
C LEU A 246 -32.82 -3.58 -5.45
N LEU A 247 -31.51 -3.33 -5.57
CA LEU A 247 -30.78 -2.34 -4.80
C LEU A 247 -30.38 -1.14 -5.69
N PRO A 248 -30.34 0.08 -5.14
CA PRO A 248 -29.82 1.23 -5.86
C PRO A 248 -28.38 1.01 -6.32
N ARG A 249 -28.06 1.44 -7.55
CA ARG A 249 -26.69 1.31 -8.09
C ARG A 249 -25.64 1.97 -7.21
N THR A 250 -25.95 3.14 -6.64
CA THR A 250 -25.09 3.88 -5.71
C THR A 250 -24.79 3.11 -4.43
N TYR A 251 -25.73 2.28 -3.94
CA TYR A 251 -25.50 1.41 -2.80
C TYR A 251 -24.45 0.34 -3.13
N ILE A 252 -24.58 -0.31 -4.30
CA ILE A 252 -23.61 -1.31 -4.77
C ILE A 252 -22.22 -0.69 -5.00
N GLU A 253 -22.18 0.51 -5.59
CA GLU A 253 -20.93 1.27 -5.77
C GLU A 253 -20.30 1.62 -4.42
N GLY A 254 -21.10 2.04 -3.42
CA GLY A 254 -20.62 2.28 -2.06
C GLY A 254 -20.08 1.02 -1.36
N LEU A 255 -20.67 -0.16 -1.61
CA LEU A 255 -20.13 -1.40 -1.04
C LEU A 255 -18.73 -1.74 -1.56
N ARG A 256 -18.39 -1.34 -2.80
CA ARG A 256 -17.03 -1.55 -3.35
C ARG A 256 -15.97 -0.77 -2.60
N GLU A 257 -16.36 0.28 -1.88
CA GLU A 257 -15.47 1.13 -1.07
C GLU A 257 -15.17 0.57 0.32
N LEU A 258 -15.65 -0.64 0.65
CA LEU A 258 -15.49 -1.23 1.99
C LEU A 258 -14.03 -1.25 2.46
N ASP A 259 -13.09 -1.59 1.56
CA ASP A 259 -11.65 -1.61 1.83
C ASP A 259 -11.02 -0.21 1.97
N ASN A 260 -11.74 0.85 1.62
CA ASN A 260 -11.31 2.25 1.81
C ASN A 260 -11.84 2.83 3.13
N VAL A 261 -12.66 2.10 3.89
CA VAL A 261 -13.17 2.56 5.20
C VAL A 261 -12.07 2.54 6.25
N ARG A 262 -11.94 3.62 7.03
CA ARG A 262 -10.91 3.76 8.07
C ARG A 262 -11.48 4.35 9.39
N PRO A 263 -11.15 3.77 10.57
CA PRO A 263 -10.48 2.48 10.72
C PRO A 263 -11.33 1.37 10.09
N LEU A 264 -10.72 0.29 9.62
CA LEU A 264 -11.46 -0.83 9.03
C LEU A 264 -12.46 -1.45 10.01
N ALA A 265 -12.25 -1.24 11.31
CA ALA A 265 -13.26 -1.49 12.32
C ALA A 265 -14.65 -0.90 12.06
N ALA A 266 -14.73 0.17 11.26
CA ALA A 266 -15.97 0.85 10.90
C ALA A 266 -16.64 0.29 9.63
N ALA A 267 -16.12 -0.78 9.01
CA ALA A 267 -16.68 -1.33 7.76
C ALA A 267 -18.15 -1.77 7.93
N SER A 268 -18.52 -2.34 9.07
CA SER A 268 -19.92 -2.69 9.35
C SER A 268 -20.82 -1.47 9.52
N VAL A 269 -20.31 -0.40 10.14
CA VAL A 269 -21.00 0.90 10.25
C VAL A 269 -21.18 1.53 8.86
N TRP A 270 -20.22 1.37 7.96
CA TRP A 270 -20.30 1.83 6.58
C TRP A 270 -21.44 1.12 5.82
N VAL A 271 -21.54 -0.20 5.91
CA VAL A 271 -22.66 -0.95 5.31
C VAL A 271 -24.00 -0.48 5.87
N ASP A 272 -24.10 -0.28 7.19
CA ASP A 272 -25.32 0.25 7.83
C ASP A 272 -25.67 1.67 7.35
N ALA A 273 -24.66 2.52 7.20
CA ALA A 273 -24.81 3.87 6.69
C ALA A 273 -25.37 3.88 5.26
N LEU A 274 -24.83 3.04 4.37
CA LEU A 274 -25.30 2.91 3.00
C LEU A 274 -26.74 2.39 2.92
N LEU A 275 -27.10 1.41 3.76
CA LEU A 275 -28.47 0.89 3.81
C LEU A 275 -29.47 2.00 4.16
N HIS A 276 -29.12 2.84 5.14
CA HIS A 276 -29.96 3.94 5.58
C HIS A 276 -30.00 5.09 4.55
N GLU A 277 -28.85 5.51 4.03
CA GLU A 277 -28.72 6.60 3.07
C GLU A 277 -29.53 6.35 1.79
N HIS A 278 -29.54 5.11 1.32
CA HIS A 278 -30.23 4.72 0.11
C HIS A 278 -31.64 4.16 0.34
N GLY A 279 -32.17 4.28 1.57
CA GLY A 279 -33.55 3.88 1.89
C GLY A 279 -33.84 2.39 1.63
N VAL A 280 -32.83 1.52 1.82
CA VAL A 280 -32.97 0.08 1.61
C VAL A 280 -33.91 -0.52 2.66
N SER A 281 -34.90 -1.29 2.22
CA SER A 281 -35.92 -1.86 3.12
C SER A 281 -35.32 -2.85 4.13
N PRO A 282 -35.93 -3.05 5.32
CA PRO A 282 -35.46 -4.03 6.30
C PRO A 282 -35.34 -5.46 5.74
N MET A 283 -36.25 -5.85 4.85
CA MET A 283 -36.19 -7.15 4.17
C MET A 283 -34.96 -7.28 3.27
N GLN A 284 -34.63 -6.23 2.51
CA GLN A 284 -33.43 -6.21 1.67
C GLN A 284 -32.16 -6.17 2.53
N ALA A 285 -32.14 -5.38 3.60
CA ALA A 285 -31.03 -5.35 4.56
C ALA A 285 -30.77 -6.74 5.18
N GLY A 286 -31.83 -7.48 5.51
CA GLY A 286 -31.74 -8.88 5.95
C GLY A 286 -31.03 -9.76 4.93
N LYS A 287 -31.41 -9.67 3.65
CA LYS A 287 -30.77 -10.44 2.55
C LYS A 287 -29.30 -10.07 2.33
N VAL A 288 -28.93 -8.80 2.48
CA VAL A 288 -27.52 -8.37 2.45
C VAL A 288 -26.74 -9.03 3.59
N LYS A 289 -27.28 -9.04 4.81
CA LYS A 289 -26.67 -9.68 5.97
C LYS A 289 -26.54 -11.19 5.79
N ASP A 290 -27.57 -11.84 5.26
CA ASP A 290 -27.55 -13.28 4.96
C ASP A 290 -26.49 -13.61 3.90
N THR A 291 -26.29 -12.72 2.92
CA THR A 291 -25.22 -12.87 1.92
C THR A 291 -23.84 -12.83 2.58
N TRP A 292 -23.57 -11.87 3.47
CA TRP A 292 -22.32 -11.84 4.24
C TRP A 292 -22.10 -13.12 5.06
N ASN A 293 -23.12 -13.53 5.82
CA ASN A 293 -22.99 -14.71 6.68
C ASN A 293 -22.75 -16.00 5.88
N SER A 294 -23.38 -16.15 4.72
CA SER A 294 -23.13 -17.25 3.77
C SER A 294 -21.69 -17.23 3.24
N LEU A 295 -21.15 -16.05 2.92
CA LEU A 295 -19.76 -15.94 2.46
C LEU A 295 -18.76 -16.31 3.57
N VAL A 296 -19.07 -15.98 4.82
CA VAL A 296 -18.29 -16.44 5.98
C VAL A 296 -18.33 -17.96 6.10
N ASP A 297 -19.48 -18.60 5.88
CA ASP A 297 -19.59 -20.07 5.87
C ASP A 297 -18.72 -20.69 4.78
N ASP A 298 -18.82 -20.17 3.55
CA ASP A 298 -18.05 -20.64 2.41
C ASP A 298 -16.54 -20.47 2.64
N PHE A 299 -16.13 -19.32 3.18
CA PHE A 299 -14.74 -19.02 3.52
C PHE A 299 -14.16 -19.99 4.56
N LEU A 300 -14.88 -20.26 5.65
CA LEU A 300 -14.47 -21.24 6.67
C LEU A 300 -14.49 -22.69 6.11
N GLY A 301 -15.22 -22.90 5.02
CA GLY A 301 -15.29 -24.16 4.28
C GLY A 301 -14.09 -24.46 3.40
N LEU A 302 -13.27 -23.46 3.06
CA LEU A 302 -12.13 -23.61 2.15
C LEU A 302 -11.06 -24.55 2.72
N ASP A 303 -10.58 -25.50 1.92
CA ASP A 303 -9.50 -26.41 2.31
C ASP A 303 -8.24 -25.64 2.73
N PHE A 304 -7.90 -24.57 2.01
CA PHE A 304 -6.81 -23.65 2.36
C PHE A 304 -6.91 -23.09 3.80
N ILE A 305 -8.13 -22.79 4.26
CA ILE A 305 -8.38 -22.25 5.61
C ILE A 305 -8.35 -23.38 6.65
N ARG A 306 -8.92 -24.54 6.31
CA ARG A 306 -8.97 -25.72 7.18
C ARG A 306 -7.60 -26.32 7.44
N ASP A 307 -6.79 -26.48 6.40
CA ASP A 307 -5.47 -27.11 6.46
C ASP A 307 -4.48 -26.30 7.32
N ARG A 308 -4.59 -24.96 7.29
CA ARG A 308 -3.78 -24.05 8.11
C ARG A 308 -4.25 -23.93 9.56
N GLY A 309 -5.42 -24.48 9.90
CA GLY A 309 -6.00 -24.44 11.25
C GLY A 309 -5.12 -25.05 12.36
N SER A 310 -4.08 -25.82 12.02
CA SER A 310 -3.17 -26.47 12.98
C SER A 310 -1.75 -25.89 13.04
N MET A 311 -1.26 -25.18 12.03
CA MET A 311 0.19 -24.94 11.89
C MET A 311 0.63 -23.49 12.19
N TYR A 312 -0.23 -22.49 12.05
CA TYR A 312 0.14 -21.07 12.20
C TYR A 312 -1.06 -20.19 12.59
N ASN A 313 -1.71 -20.48 13.71
CA ASN A 313 -2.97 -19.81 14.03
C ASN A 313 -2.78 -18.62 15.01
N PRO A 314 -2.93 -17.35 14.57
CA PRO A 314 -3.08 -16.22 15.48
C PRO A 314 -4.36 -16.30 16.32
N PHE A 315 -5.28 -17.20 15.98
CA PHE A 315 -6.40 -17.61 16.83
C PHE A 315 -6.26 -19.08 17.16
N GLU A 316 -6.10 -19.44 18.43
CA GLU A 316 -5.98 -20.85 18.85
C GLU A 316 -7.15 -21.78 18.40
N SER A 317 -8.21 -21.28 17.73
CA SER A 317 -9.25 -22.08 17.05
C SER A 317 -10.00 -21.34 15.92
N VAL A 318 -10.52 -22.11 14.94
CA VAL A 318 -11.42 -21.66 13.86
C VAL A 318 -12.72 -21.04 14.41
N ASP A 319 -13.20 -21.54 15.56
CA ASP A 319 -14.42 -21.03 16.22
C ASP A 319 -14.28 -19.55 16.65
N LYS A 320 -13.08 -19.12 17.06
CA LYS A 320 -12.80 -17.71 17.41
C LYS A 320 -12.87 -16.82 16.16
N LEU A 321 -12.42 -17.34 15.00
CA LEU A 321 -12.47 -16.65 13.72
C LEU A 321 -13.91 -16.53 13.20
N GLU A 322 -14.71 -17.60 13.30
CA GLU A 322 -16.13 -17.59 12.96
C GLU A 322 -16.91 -16.55 13.78
N TYR A 323 -16.71 -16.57 15.11
CA TYR A 323 -17.37 -15.62 16.01
C TYR A 323 -16.95 -14.17 15.73
N ALA A 324 -15.71 -13.95 15.29
CA ALA A 324 -15.20 -12.62 14.93
C ALA A 324 -15.78 -12.11 13.60
N LEU A 325 -16.09 -12.98 12.64
CA LEU A 325 -16.50 -12.62 11.28
C LEU A 325 -18.00 -12.39 11.10
N ARG A 326 -18.85 -13.10 11.85
CA ARG A 326 -20.30 -13.07 11.62
C ARG A 326 -20.97 -11.78 12.09
N PHE A 327 -21.96 -11.32 11.32
CA PHE A 327 -22.91 -10.33 11.82
C PHE A 327 -23.92 -11.03 12.73
N THR A 328 -23.82 -10.79 14.04
CA THR A 328 -24.74 -11.38 15.03
C THR A 328 -26.18 -10.92 14.76
N ARG A 329 -27.14 -11.86 14.83
CA ARG A 329 -28.52 -11.70 14.35
C ARG A 329 -29.23 -10.47 14.93
N ASP A 330 -28.99 -10.18 16.20
CA ASP A 330 -29.70 -9.15 16.99
C ASP A 330 -28.86 -7.91 17.31
N VAL A 331 -27.64 -7.80 16.78
CA VAL A 331 -26.79 -6.61 16.99
C VAL A 331 -26.91 -5.70 15.77
N PRO A 332 -27.26 -4.41 15.96
CA PRO A 332 -27.18 -3.41 14.91
C PRO A 332 -25.76 -3.40 14.33
N LEU A 333 -25.63 -3.34 12.99
CA LEU A 333 -24.35 -3.42 12.27
C LEU A 333 -23.28 -2.43 12.81
N GLY A 334 -23.67 -1.37 13.52
CA GLY A 334 -22.77 -0.38 14.11
C GLY A 334 -22.25 -0.62 15.55
N LEU A 335 -22.47 -1.78 16.19
CA LEU A 335 -22.13 -2.00 17.62
C LEU A 335 -21.13 -3.14 17.92
N SER A 336 -20.61 -3.86 16.94
CA SER A 336 -19.66 -4.96 17.20
C SER A 336 -18.21 -4.46 17.34
N GLY A 337 -17.88 -3.87 18.49
CA GLY A 337 -16.49 -3.48 18.79
C GLY A 337 -15.44 -4.61 18.66
N LYS A 338 -15.88 -5.88 18.69
CA LYS A 338 -15.04 -7.09 18.49
C LYS A 338 -14.67 -7.34 17.03
N LEU A 339 -15.60 -7.11 16.08
CA LEU A 339 -15.30 -7.07 14.64
C LEU A 339 -14.25 -5.97 14.39
N GLY A 340 -14.38 -4.86 15.12
CA GLY A 340 -13.50 -3.72 15.00
C GLY A 340 -12.01 -4.00 15.19
N ALA A 341 -11.66 -4.55 16.36
CA ALA A 341 -10.28 -4.89 16.69
C ALA A 341 -9.71 -6.02 15.80
N TRP A 342 -10.56 -6.90 15.28
CA TRP A 342 -10.18 -7.97 14.36
C TRP A 342 -9.85 -7.40 12.97
N TRP A 343 -10.74 -6.57 12.41
CA TRP A 343 -10.55 -5.95 11.09
C TRP A 343 -9.25 -5.15 11.02
N ASN A 344 -8.95 -4.39 12.06
CA ASN A 344 -7.71 -3.63 12.13
C ASN A 344 -6.44 -4.52 12.04
N ARG A 345 -6.47 -5.74 12.59
CA ARG A 345 -5.30 -6.64 12.57
C ARG A 345 -5.13 -7.39 11.26
N VAL A 346 -6.21 -7.65 10.54
CA VAL A 346 -6.21 -8.47 9.32
C VAL A 346 -5.67 -7.72 8.10
N THR A 347 -5.67 -6.39 8.14
CA THR A 347 -5.41 -5.52 6.98
C THR A 347 -4.30 -4.51 7.27
N GLY A 348 -3.48 -4.75 8.29
CA GLY A 348 -2.43 -3.82 8.74
C GLY A 348 -2.91 -2.52 9.39
N ASP A 349 -4.20 -2.17 9.37
CA ASP A 349 -4.76 -0.89 9.85
C ASP A 349 -4.90 -0.78 11.39
N ALA A 350 -4.18 -1.63 12.13
CA ALA A 350 -4.06 -1.48 13.57
C ALA A 350 -3.36 -0.16 13.83
N ALA A 351 -4.00 0.70 14.64
CA ALA A 351 -3.38 1.89 15.21
C ALA A 351 -2.14 1.57 16.10
N ASP A 352 -1.69 0.31 16.11
CA ASP A 352 -0.51 -0.18 16.79
C ASP A 352 0.70 0.11 15.92
N SER A 353 1.39 1.19 16.27
CA SER A 353 2.67 1.58 15.67
C SER A 353 3.67 0.42 15.66
N TYR A 354 4.37 0.23 14.53
CA TYR A 354 5.39 -0.82 14.40
C TYR A 354 6.76 -0.40 14.97
N PHE A 355 6.83 0.72 15.71
CA PHE A 355 8.09 1.23 16.27
C PHE A 355 8.81 0.21 17.16
N ALA A 356 8.08 -0.68 17.85
CA ALA A 356 8.67 -1.70 18.72
C ALA A 356 9.43 -2.79 17.93
N HIS A 357 9.03 -3.05 16.68
CA HIS A 357 9.77 -3.91 15.77
C HIS A 357 10.96 -3.15 15.19
N ALA A 358 10.75 -1.92 14.73
CA ALA A 358 11.80 -1.06 14.19
C ALA A 358 12.94 -0.81 15.20
N ALA A 359 12.62 -0.63 16.49
CA ALA A 359 13.60 -0.44 17.56
C ALA A 359 14.50 -1.66 17.81
N ARG A 360 14.07 -2.86 17.40
CA ARG A 360 14.79 -4.13 17.55
C ARG A 360 15.43 -4.61 16.25
N GLU A 361 15.34 -3.81 15.18
CA GLU A 361 16.09 -4.10 13.96
C GLU A 361 17.57 -4.14 14.29
N LYS A 362 18.26 -5.19 13.84
CA LYS A 362 19.70 -5.32 14.05
C LYS A 362 20.47 -4.10 13.54
N ALA A 363 20.02 -3.51 12.43
CA ALA A 363 20.60 -2.29 11.89
C ALA A 363 20.45 -1.08 12.82
N VAL A 364 19.42 -1.04 13.67
CA VAL A 364 19.26 -0.03 14.71
C VAL A 364 20.16 -0.33 15.90
N GLU A 365 20.11 -1.57 16.42
CA GLU A 365 20.91 -1.99 17.57
C GLU A 365 22.43 -1.86 17.34
N ASP A 366 22.89 -2.21 16.13
CA ASP A 366 24.30 -2.09 15.72
C ASP A 366 24.68 -0.66 15.28
N LEU A 367 23.78 0.32 15.40
CA LEU A 367 23.94 1.70 14.93
C LEU A 367 24.26 1.83 13.43
N GLY A 368 23.90 0.81 12.64
CA GLY A 368 24.11 0.76 11.19
C GLY A 368 23.09 1.55 10.37
N ALA A 369 21.90 1.80 10.91
CA ALA A 369 20.85 2.62 10.31
C ALA A 369 20.43 3.76 11.24
N ARG A 370 20.24 4.94 10.65
CA ARG A 370 19.69 6.14 11.30
C ARG A 370 18.19 6.24 11.10
N PHE A 371 17.67 5.66 10.03
CA PHE A 371 16.26 5.72 9.69
C PHE A 371 15.74 4.31 9.41
N VAL A 372 14.62 3.94 10.00
CA VAL A 372 13.89 2.71 9.69
C VAL A 372 12.57 3.09 9.02
N VAL A 373 12.22 2.45 7.92
CA VAL A 373 11.03 2.79 7.13
C VAL A 373 10.20 1.55 6.83
N TYR A 374 8.93 1.55 7.23
CA TYR A 374 7.92 0.54 6.87
C TYR A 374 6.75 1.15 6.08
N GLY A 375 5.98 0.34 5.35
CA GLY A 375 4.74 0.67 4.63
C GLY A 375 3.52 0.12 5.36
N HIS A 376 2.90 -0.95 4.86
CA HIS A 376 1.95 -1.91 5.44
C HIS A 376 0.77 -1.41 6.30
N THR A 377 0.98 -0.56 7.30
CA THR A 377 -0.11 -0.13 8.21
C THR A 377 -1.01 0.95 7.63
N HIS A 378 -0.63 1.53 6.48
CA HIS A 378 -1.28 2.68 5.85
C HIS A 378 -1.27 3.98 6.69
N HIS A 379 -0.83 3.95 7.95
CA HIS A 379 -0.83 5.10 8.84
C HIS A 379 0.54 5.77 8.85
N HIS A 380 0.63 6.97 8.26
CA HIS A 380 1.87 7.73 8.34
C HIS A 380 2.21 8.09 9.79
N GLU A 381 3.42 7.76 10.22
CA GLU A 381 3.95 8.13 11.53
C GLU A 381 5.46 8.42 11.50
N ILE A 382 5.92 9.17 12.50
CA ILE A 382 7.34 9.47 12.74
C ILE A 382 7.60 9.28 14.23
N VAL A 383 8.45 8.34 14.59
CA VAL A 383 8.74 7.97 15.98
C VAL A 383 10.24 8.02 16.22
N PRO A 384 10.74 8.97 17.04
CA PRO A 384 12.12 8.94 17.52
C PRO A 384 12.37 7.66 18.32
N LEU A 385 13.42 6.91 17.98
CA LEU A 385 13.76 5.64 18.62
C LEU A 385 14.84 5.84 19.70
N ASP A 386 15.99 6.38 19.31
CA ASP A 386 17.14 6.56 20.20
C ASP A 386 18.05 7.72 19.78
N VAL A 387 18.92 8.16 20.69
CA VAL A 387 19.99 9.14 20.45
C VAL A 387 21.30 8.57 20.98
N PRO A 388 22.11 7.92 20.12
CA PRO A 388 23.36 7.29 20.54
C PRO A 388 24.32 8.29 21.22
N PRO A 389 25.02 7.89 22.29
CA PRO A 389 25.97 8.74 23.00
C PRO A 389 27.04 9.32 22.06
N GLY A 390 27.42 10.59 22.26
CA GLY A 390 28.51 11.23 21.54
C GLY A 390 28.15 11.90 20.20
N ASN A 391 27.01 11.57 19.58
CA ASN A 391 26.59 12.15 18.29
C ASN A 391 25.46 13.19 18.39
N GLY A 392 24.89 13.37 19.59
CA GLY A 392 23.76 14.27 19.83
C GLY A 392 22.58 14.02 18.89
N SER A 393 21.73 15.03 18.67
CA SER A 393 20.56 14.91 17.78
C SER A 393 20.90 14.60 16.32
N ARG A 394 22.18 14.71 15.90
CA ARG A 394 22.63 14.30 14.56
C ARG A 394 22.77 12.79 14.43
N GLY A 395 22.99 12.06 15.53
CA GLY A 395 23.02 10.60 15.55
C GLY A 395 21.65 9.95 15.77
N ALA A 396 20.57 10.73 15.93
CA ALA A 396 19.26 10.21 16.29
C ALA A 396 18.77 9.15 15.30
N GLN A 397 18.23 8.07 15.85
CA GLN A 397 17.56 7.00 15.12
C GLN A 397 16.05 7.26 15.13
N VAL A 398 15.41 7.14 13.97
CA VAL A 398 14.00 7.48 13.80
C VAL A 398 13.31 6.42 12.95
N TYR A 399 12.16 5.97 13.43
CA TYR A 399 11.24 5.12 12.68
C TYR A 399 10.21 5.97 11.91
N PHE A 400 9.91 5.56 10.69
CA PHE A 400 8.89 6.12 9.84
C PHE A 400 7.97 5.01 9.34
N ASN A 401 6.66 5.26 9.39
CA ASN A 401 5.74 4.59 8.49
C ASN A 401 5.50 5.49 7.26
N ALA A 402 5.66 4.94 6.06
CA ALA A 402 5.53 5.62 4.78
C ALA A 402 4.08 6.05 4.47
N GLY A 403 3.10 5.52 5.21
CA GLY A 403 1.68 5.81 5.01
C GLY A 403 1.17 5.18 3.72
N THR A 404 0.19 5.81 3.09
CA THR A 404 -0.47 5.27 1.89
C THR A 404 -0.80 6.37 0.89
N TRP A 405 -1.07 5.97 -0.35
CA TRP A 405 -1.71 6.78 -1.38
C TRP A 405 -3.09 6.22 -1.71
N ARG A 406 -4.10 6.64 -0.96
CA ARG A 406 -5.41 6.00 -1.03
C ARG A 406 -6.55 6.95 -0.72
N ARG A 407 -7.73 6.63 -1.27
CA ARG A 407 -9.01 7.10 -0.76
C ARG A 407 -9.26 6.54 0.63
N VAL A 408 -9.69 7.38 1.57
CA VAL A 408 -10.18 6.93 2.88
C VAL A 408 -11.59 7.46 3.15
N HIS A 409 -12.44 6.62 3.74
CA HIS A 409 -13.76 6.98 4.27
C HIS A 409 -13.71 6.93 5.79
N ARG A 410 -13.76 8.08 6.46
CA ARG A 410 -13.67 8.15 7.92
C ARG A 410 -14.99 8.47 8.59
N LEU A 411 -15.31 7.71 9.64
CA LEU A 411 -16.49 7.96 10.45
C LEU A 411 -16.40 9.32 11.17
N ALA A 412 -17.40 10.16 10.97
CA ALA A 412 -17.50 11.48 11.58
C ALA A 412 -17.79 11.35 13.09
N ARG A 413 -16.84 11.80 13.91
CA ARG A 413 -16.91 11.67 15.39
C ARG A 413 -18.03 12.48 16.04
N SER A 414 -18.50 13.55 15.39
CA SER A 414 -19.56 14.42 15.90
C SER A 414 -20.92 14.19 15.21
N SER A 415 -21.04 13.14 14.40
CA SER A 415 -22.30 12.85 13.73
C SER A 415 -23.39 12.47 14.72
N ARG A 416 -24.54 13.17 14.65
CA ARG A 416 -25.72 12.83 15.46
C ARG A 416 -26.28 11.44 15.13
N SER A 417 -26.07 10.95 13.91
CA SER A 417 -26.53 9.62 13.50
C SER A 417 -25.55 8.50 13.85
N GLY A 418 -24.30 8.84 14.19
CA GLY A 418 -23.22 7.87 14.37
C GLY A 418 -22.83 7.09 13.10
N ARG A 419 -23.29 7.53 11.92
CA ARG A 419 -23.18 6.81 10.63
C ARG A 419 -22.71 7.68 9.47
N ALA A 420 -22.28 8.91 9.72
CA ALA A 420 -21.83 9.79 8.65
C ALA A 420 -20.34 9.56 8.41
N PHE A 421 -19.94 9.43 7.14
CA PHE A 421 -18.54 9.29 6.74
C PHE A 421 -18.10 10.50 5.94
N ILE A 422 -16.81 10.80 6.01
CA ILE A 422 -16.15 11.84 5.21
C ILE A 422 -15.06 11.17 4.39
N ALA A 423 -15.12 11.39 3.08
CA ALA A 423 -14.17 10.87 2.11
C ALA A 423 -13.08 11.91 1.78
N TYR A 424 -11.83 11.46 1.66
CA TYR A 424 -10.73 12.25 1.12
C TYR A 424 -9.59 11.34 0.66
N ASP A 425 -8.76 11.83 -0.26
CA ASP A 425 -7.55 11.15 -0.71
C ASP A 425 -6.38 11.54 0.18
N VAL A 426 -5.53 10.58 0.54
CA VAL A 426 -4.28 10.79 1.29
C VAL A 426 -3.10 10.48 0.39
N MET A 427 -2.01 11.24 0.54
CA MET A 427 -0.76 11.04 -0.19
C MET A 427 0.42 11.34 0.74
N THR A 428 1.34 10.38 0.90
CA THR A 428 2.53 10.52 1.76
C THR A 428 3.79 10.11 1.03
N TYR A 429 4.90 10.81 1.26
CA TYR A 429 6.21 10.42 0.75
C TYR A 429 7.33 10.89 1.69
N LEU A 430 8.39 10.08 1.74
CA LEU A 430 9.58 10.31 2.56
C LEU A 430 10.76 10.61 1.65
N ALA A 431 11.66 11.49 2.08
CA ALA A 431 12.92 11.74 1.38
C ALA A 431 14.09 11.75 2.37
N PHE A 432 15.18 11.10 2.01
CA PHE A 432 16.42 11.05 2.79
C PHE A 432 17.57 11.61 1.96
N PHE A 433 18.42 12.40 2.61
CA PHE A 433 19.48 13.18 1.97
C PHE A 433 20.84 12.69 2.46
N LYS A 434 21.80 12.58 1.54
CA LYS A 434 23.17 12.15 1.87
C LYS A 434 24.10 13.34 2.13
N ASP A 435 25.11 13.12 2.95
CA ASP A 435 26.16 14.10 3.26
C ASP A 435 25.61 15.47 3.71
N ASP A 436 25.85 16.50 2.90
CA ASP A 436 25.46 17.89 3.15
C ASP A 436 24.34 18.39 2.22
N GLU A 437 23.70 17.48 1.48
CA GLU A 437 22.49 17.75 0.72
C GLU A 437 21.44 18.44 1.61
N ARG A 438 20.59 19.26 1.00
CA ARG A 438 19.51 19.99 1.70
C ARG A 438 20.03 20.83 2.88
N LYS A 439 21.20 21.45 2.73
CA LYS A 439 21.91 22.23 3.75
C LYS A 439 22.26 21.39 5.00
N GLY A 440 22.49 20.09 4.81
CA GLY A 440 22.78 19.13 5.87
C GLY A 440 21.56 18.67 6.68
N ARG A 441 20.35 18.83 6.16
CA ARG A 441 19.15 18.24 6.78
C ARG A 441 19.06 16.77 6.37
N PRO A 442 18.81 15.83 7.31
CA PRO A 442 18.91 14.41 7.01
C PRO A 442 17.71 13.83 6.25
N PHE A 443 16.49 14.35 6.50
CA PHE A 443 15.28 13.85 5.87
C PHE A 443 14.23 14.94 5.71
N ALA A 444 13.20 14.65 4.91
CA ALA A 444 11.94 15.38 4.84
C ALA A 444 10.79 14.38 4.73
N CYS A 445 9.70 14.66 5.42
CA CYS A 445 8.45 13.91 5.31
C CYS A 445 7.33 14.86 4.89
N TRP A 446 6.47 14.40 3.99
CA TRP A 446 5.29 15.12 3.56
C TRP A 446 4.10 14.19 3.53
N SER A 447 3.02 14.60 4.19
CA SER A 447 1.70 13.96 4.11
C SER A 447 0.67 15.05 3.81
N GLY A 448 -0.25 14.77 2.89
CA GLY A 448 -1.31 15.68 2.49
C GLY A 448 -2.62 14.94 2.27
N ALA A 449 -3.72 15.68 2.41
CA ALA A 449 -5.05 15.19 2.11
C ALA A 449 -5.76 16.12 1.13
N LEU A 450 -6.51 15.53 0.20
CA LEU A 450 -7.36 16.24 -0.75
C LEU A 450 -8.81 15.83 -0.52
N GLY A 451 -9.65 16.79 -0.12
CA GLY A 451 -11.08 16.57 0.03
C GLY A 451 -11.75 16.30 -1.32
N GLU A 452 -12.86 15.59 -1.30
CA GLU A 452 -13.68 15.41 -2.50
C GLU A 452 -14.31 16.75 -2.94
N GLY A 453 -14.29 16.99 -4.25
CA GLY A 453 -15.10 18.05 -4.83
C GLY A 453 -16.58 17.68 -4.80
N PRO A 454 -17.50 18.65 -4.86
CA PRO A 454 -18.91 18.34 -5.13
C PRO A 454 -18.98 17.62 -6.49
N GLY A 455 -19.45 16.38 -6.46
CA GLY A 455 -19.64 15.54 -7.65
C GLY A 455 -20.69 16.07 -8.60
#